data_AF-A0AAW3T7S2-F1
#
_entry.id   AF-A0AAW3T7S2-F1
#
_cell.length_a   1.000
_cell.length_b   1.000
_cell.length_c   1.000
_cell.angle_alpha   90.00
_cell.angle_beta   90.00
_cell.angle_gamma   90.00
#
_symmetry.space_group_name_H-M   'P 1'
#
loop_
_entity.id
_entity.type
_entity.pdbx_description
1 polymer ?
#
loop_
_entity_poly.entity_id
_entity_poly.type
_entity_poly.pdbx_seq_one_letter_code
_entity_poly.pdbx_strand_id
1 'polypeptide(L)'
;MAVPVEHTDDLLSAGPVGLAATFALAQRVARAMRGALGATGTVLLQASGEDAGQSVRHLHVHVVPCWSDDGTVHWPEPPSAHVVEGDPHAALAEMFE
;
A
#
# COMPACT_ATOMS: atom_id res chain seq x y z
N MET A 1 -1.94 3.43 -1.81
CA MET A 1 -2.64 2.15 -2.03
C MET A 1 -2.67 1.83 -3.51
N ALA A 2 -2.75 0.55 -3.89
CA ALA A 2 -2.94 0.10 -5.27
C ALA A 2 -4.34 -0.51 -5.41
N VAL A 3 -5.08 -0.11 -6.44
CA VAL A 3 -6.50 -0.47 -6.65
C VAL A 3 -6.69 -0.77 -8.14
N PRO A 4 -7.30 -1.91 -8.52
CA PRO A 4 -7.67 -2.16 -9.90
C PRO A 4 -8.79 -1.21 -10.33
N VAL A 5 -8.73 -0.77 -11.59
CA VAL A 5 -9.80 0.06 -12.19
C VAL A 5 -11.09 -0.74 -12.32
N GLU A 6 -10.98 -1.99 -12.76
CA GLU A 6 -12.12 -2.92 -12.78
C GLU A 6 -12.54 -3.25 -11.34
N HIS A 7 -13.84 -3.19 -11.10
CA HIS A 7 -14.41 -3.56 -9.82
C HIS A 7 -14.34 -5.08 -9.62
N THR A 8 -13.76 -5.46 -8.50
CA THR A 8 -13.80 -6.81 -7.96
C THR A 8 -13.87 -6.68 -6.45
N ASP A 9 -14.71 -7.45 -5.77
CA ASP A 9 -14.97 -7.28 -4.34
C ASP A 9 -13.69 -7.39 -3.52
N ASP A 10 -12.87 -8.41 -3.79
CA ASP A 10 -11.77 -8.82 -2.94
C ASP A 10 -10.77 -9.73 -3.68
N LEU A 11 -9.85 -10.38 -2.94
CA LEU A 11 -8.87 -11.32 -3.50
C LEU A 11 -9.50 -12.55 -4.13
N LEU A 12 -10.63 -13.02 -3.59
CA LEU A 12 -11.27 -14.29 -3.97
C LEU A 12 -12.02 -14.17 -5.30
N SER A 13 -12.51 -12.97 -5.60
CA SER A 13 -13.24 -12.62 -6.81
C SER A 13 -12.36 -12.09 -7.94
N ALA A 14 -11.13 -11.66 -7.64
CA ALA A 14 -10.27 -11.00 -8.61
C ALA A 14 -9.78 -11.93 -9.73
N GLY A 15 -9.92 -11.48 -10.97
CA GLY A 15 -9.30 -12.12 -12.13
C GLY A 15 -7.76 -12.05 -12.07
N PRO A 16 -7.05 -13.05 -12.62
CA PRO A 16 -5.59 -13.18 -12.45
C PRO A 16 -4.80 -12.01 -13.04
N VAL A 17 -5.28 -11.41 -14.13
CA VAL A 17 -4.62 -10.27 -14.79
C VAL A 17 -4.69 -9.01 -13.92
N GLY A 18 -5.89 -8.66 -13.44
CA GLY A 18 -6.10 -7.49 -12.58
C GLY A 18 -5.39 -7.64 -11.24
N LEU A 19 -5.41 -8.83 -10.65
CA LEU A 19 -4.69 -9.14 -9.42
C LEU A 19 -3.17 -8.97 -9.60
N ALA A 20 -2.60 -9.56 -10.65
CA ALA A 20 -1.17 -9.45 -10.94
C ALA A 20 -0.75 -7.99 -11.18
N ALA A 21 -1.53 -7.23 -11.97
CA ALA A 21 -1.25 -5.82 -12.22
C ALA A 21 -1.32 -4.98 -10.93
N THR A 22 -2.27 -5.27 -10.05
CA THR A 22 -2.44 -4.57 -8.76
C THR A 22 -1.22 -4.79 -7.86
N PHE A 23 -0.75 -6.03 -7.72
CA PHE A 23 0.44 -6.33 -6.91
C PHE A 23 1.74 -5.83 -7.57
N ALA A 24 1.83 -5.83 -8.89
CA ALA A 24 2.95 -5.21 -9.60
C ALA A 24 3.01 -3.69 -9.34
N LEU A 25 1.87 -3.01 -9.34
CA LEU A 25 1.79 -1.60 -8.95
C LEU A 25 2.17 -1.40 -7.47
N ALA A 26 1.68 -2.25 -6.57
CA ALA A 26 2.03 -2.19 -5.15
C ALA A 26 3.56 -2.30 -4.94
N GLN A 27 4.23 -3.20 -5.67
CA GLN A 27 5.70 -3.30 -5.66
C GLN A 27 6.38 -2.02 -6.16
N ARG A 28 5.89 -1.41 -7.25
CA ARG A 28 6.43 -0.14 -7.76
C ARG A 28 6.32 0.98 -6.72
N VAL A 29 5.15 1.09 -6.08
CA VAL A 29 4.92 2.05 -4.99
C VAL A 29 5.85 1.81 -3.81
N ALA A 30 6.05 0.56 -3.38
CA ALA A 30 6.98 0.23 -2.30
C ALA A 30 8.43 0.65 -2.63
N ARG A 31 8.87 0.43 -3.88
CA ARG A 31 10.19 0.88 -4.35
C ARG A 31 10.31 2.41 -4.36
N ALA A 32 9.27 3.10 -4.83
CA ALA A 32 9.22 4.57 -4.81
C ALA A 32 9.30 5.11 -3.38
N MET A 33 8.58 4.53 -2.43
CA MET A 33 8.64 4.91 -1.01
C MET A 33 10.04 4.76 -0.43
N ARG A 34 10.75 3.68 -0.77
CA ARG A 34 12.14 3.50 -0.35
C ARG A 34 13.08 4.56 -0.94
N GLY A 35 12.90 4.89 -2.23
CA GLY A 35 13.74 5.87 -2.91
C GLY A 35 13.49 7.31 -2.47
N ALA A 36 12.21 7.73 -2.42
CA ALA A 36 11.82 9.11 -2.17
C ALA A 36 11.68 9.44 -0.68
N LEU A 37 11.24 8.48 0.14
CA LEU A 37 10.93 8.73 1.56
C LEU A 37 11.95 8.09 2.52
N GLY A 38 12.95 7.37 1.99
CA GLY A 38 13.94 6.67 2.80
C GLY A 38 13.37 5.51 3.64
N ALA A 39 12.17 5.01 3.30
CA ALA A 39 11.55 3.90 4.02
C ALA A 39 12.45 2.66 4.02
N THR A 40 12.62 2.03 5.18
CA THR A 40 13.47 0.83 5.34
C THR A 40 12.71 -0.48 5.19
N GLY A 41 11.37 -0.42 5.24
CA GLY A 41 10.50 -1.56 5.01
C GLY A 41 9.16 -1.17 4.41
N THR A 42 8.29 -2.16 4.21
CA THR A 42 6.94 -1.97 3.68
C THR A 42 5.98 -2.99 4.26
N VAL A 43 4.85 -2.52 4.75
CA VAL A 43 3.69 -3.34 5.11
C VAL A 43 2.72 -3.36 3.95
N LEU A 44 2.39 -4.55 3.44
CA LEU A 44 1.28 -4.75 2.51
C LEU A 44 0.08 -5.28 3.29
N LEU A 45 -1.07 -4.66 3.05
CA LEU A 45 -2.31 -5.09 3.69
C LEU A 45 -3.46 -5.13 2.71
N GLN A 46 -4.14 -6.27 2.69
CA GLN A 46 -5.33 -6.55 1.91
C GLN A 46 -6.25 -7.42 2.77
N ALA A 47 -7.50 -7.02 2.91
CA ALA A 47 -8.52 -7.76 3.64
C ALA A 47 -9.63 -8.21 2.69
N SER A 48 -10.00 -9.49 2.75
CA SER A 48 -11.09 -10.09 1.97
C SER A 48 -12.17 -10.61 2.90
N GLY A 49 -13.38 -10.08 2.79
CA GLY A 49 -14.50 -10.37 3.67
C GLY A 49 -14.53 -9.53 4.95
N GLU A 50 -15.73 -9.36 5.48
CA GLU A 50 -16.01 -8.56 6.68
C GLU A 50 -15.24 -9.07 7.91
N ASP A 51 -15.17 -10.39 8.10
CA ASP A 51 -14.44 -11.01 9.22
C ASP A 51 -12.93 -10.74 9.19
N ALA A 52 -12.36 -10.44 8.02
CA ALA A 52 -10.97 -10.04 7.86
C ALA A 52 -10.76 -8.52 8.03
N GLY A 53 -11.83 -7.76 8.33
CA GLY A 53 -11.80 -6.31 8.47
C GLY A 53 -11.98 -5.53 7.17
N GLN A 54 -12.53 -6.15 6.11
CA GLN A 54 -12.81 -5.44 4.87
C GLN A 54 -13.97 -4.45 5.05
N SER A 55 -13.67 -3.15 5.02
CA SER A 55 -14.66 -2.08 5.16
C SER A 55 -15.29 -1.63 3.83
N VAL A 56 -14.59 -1.80 2.71
CA VAL A 56 -15.05 -1.47 1.36
C VAL A 56 -14.91 -2.67 0.45
N ARG A 57 -16.01 -3.06 -0.21
CA ARG A 57 -16.08 -4.19 -1.15
C ARG A 57 -15.51 -3.82 -2.52
N HIS A 58 -14.24 -3.43 -2.55
CA HIS A 58 -13.46 -3.29 -3.77
C HIS A 58 -12.02 -3.65 -3.42
N LEU A 59 -11.42 -4.60 -4.13
CA LEU A 59 -10.04 -5.01 -3.90
C LEU A 59 -9.12 -3.80 -3.86
N HIS A 60 -8.35 -3.68 -2.79
CA HIS A 60 -7.29 -2.69 -2.67
C HIS A 60 -6.17 -3.26 -1.83
N VAL A 61 -4.94 -2.87 -2.16
CA VAL A 61 -3.75 -3.21 -1.39
C VAL A 61 -3.21 -1.92 -0.79
N HIS A 62 -3.29 -1.81 0.53
CA HIS A 62 -2.54 -0.79 1.27
C HIS A 62 -1.06 -1.09 1.16
N VAL A 63 -0.28 -0.05 0.88
CA VAL A 63 1.18 -0.09 0.81
C VAL A 63 1.64 0.98 1.78
N VAL A 64 2.19 0.56 2.92
CA VAL A 64 2.53 1.46 4.03
C VAL A 64 4.04 1.40 4.23
N PRO A 65 4.77 2.53 4.11
CA PRO A 65 6.19 2.56 4.41
C PRO A 65 6.41 2.39 5.92
N CYS A 66 7.54 1.79 6.30
CA CYS A 66 7.96 1.74 7.70
C CYS A 66 9.45 2.05 7.84
N TRP A 67 9.82 2.49 9.04
CA TRP A 67 11.18 2.86 9.42
C TRP A 67 11.60 2.04 10.64
N SER A 68 12.91 1.91 10.88
CA SER A 68 13.42 1.02 11.94
C SER A 68 12.96 1.37 13.36
N ASP A 69 12.50 2.60 13.58
CA ASP A 69 12.22 3.20 14.89
C ASP A 69 10.81 3.79 15.00
N ASP A 70 9.93 3.55 14.01
CA ASP A 70 8.62 4.19 13.95
C ASP A 70 7.47 3.37 14.53
N GLY A 71 7.74 2.13 14.94
CA GLY A 71 6.77 1.22 15.54
C GLY A 71 5.78 0.59 14.54
N THR A 72 5.91 0.83 13.24
CA THR A 72 4.98 0.31 12.22
C THR A 72 5.30 -1.14 11.89
N VAL A 73 4.64 -2.08 12.57
CA VAL A 73 4.87 -3.53 12.42
C VAL A 73 3.66 -4.33 11.90
N HIS A 74 2.47 -3.73 11.80
CA HIS A 74 1.24 -4.37 11.30
C HIS A 74 0.22 -3.30 10.87
N TRP A 75 -1.09 -3.62 10.86
CA TRP A 75 -2.17 -2.64 10.67
C TRP A 75 -1.80 -1.34 11.39
N PRO A 76 -1.77 -0.16 10.72
CA PRO A 76 -1.02 1.01 11.18
C PRO A 76 -1.71 1.75 12.34
N GLU A 77 -1.93 1.04 13.43
CA GLU A 77 -2.34 1.57 14.72
C GLU A 77 -1.31 1.18 15.80
N PRO A 78 -0.68 2.18 16.45
CA PRO A 78 -0.80 3.63 16.20
C PRO A 78 -0.15 4.06 14.87
N PRO A 79 -0.46 5.28 14.38
CA PRO A 79 0.23 5.85 13.22
C PRO A 79 1.74 5.88 13.42
N SER A 80 2.50 5.75 12.32
CA SER A 80 3.96 5.88 12.32
C SER A 80 4.40 7.16 13.03
N ALA A 81 5.37 7.06 13.93
CA ALA A 81 5.98 8.21 14.57
C ALA A 81 6.94 8.98 13.63
N HIS A 82 7.22 8.44 12.44
CA HIS A 82 8.11 9.06 11.46
C HIS A 82 7.42 10.19 10.73
N VAL A 83 8.06 11.37 10.68
CA VAL A 83 7.59 12.53 9.95
C VAL A 83 8.45 12.71 8.71
N VAL A 84 7.83 12.65 7.53
CA VAL A 84 8.49 12.98 6.26
C VAL A 84 8.45 14.49 6.09
N GLU A 85 9.60 15.12 5.82
CA GLU A 85 9.67 16.55 5.50
C GLU A 85 9.13 16.82 4.09
N GLY A 86 8.39 17.92 3.92
CA GLY A 86 7.81 18.31 2.63
C GLY A 86 6.53 17.55 2.28
N ASP A 87 6.17 17.54 0.99
CA ASP A 87 5.00 16.80 0.50
C ASP A 87 5.40 15.39 0.03
N PRO A 88 5.04 14.32 0.79
CA PRO A 88 5.38 12.96 0.40
C PRO A 88 4.68 12.53 -0.89
N HIS A 89 3.54 13.13 -1.26
CA HIS A 89 2.86 12.79 -2.51
C HIS A 89 3.60 13.33 -3.72
N ALA A 90 4.07 14.58 -3.65
CA ALA A 90 4.92 15.16 -4.70
C ALA A 90 6.22 14.37 -4.87
N ALA A 91 6.92 14.07 -3.77
CA ALA A 91 8.16 13.27 -3.81
C ALA A 91 7.95 11.87 -4.40
N LEU A 92 6.80 11.24 -4.11
CA LEU A 92 6.46 9.96 -4.72
C LEU A 92 6.12 10.09 -6.20
N ALA A 93 5.41 11.15 -6.63
CA ALA A 93 5.01 11.35 -8.01
C ALA A 93 6.21 11.42 -8.96
N GLU A 94 7.30 12.09 -8.55
CA GLU A 94 8.56 12.17 -9.30
C GLU A 94 9.19 10.79 -9.59
N MET A 95 8.86 9.76 -8.81
CA MET A 95 9.36 8.39 -9.03
C MET A 95 8.60 7.62 -10.12
N PHE A 96 7.52 8.20 -10.67
CA PHE A 96 6.67 7.58 -11.70
C PHE A 96 6.67 8.33 -13.04
N GLU A 97 7.40 9.44 -13.13
CA GLU A 97 7.73 10.13 -14.38
C GLU A 97 8.88 9.44 -15.12
#